data_AF-A0A847E471-F1
#
_entry.id   AF-A0A847E471-F1
#
_cell.length_a   1.000
_cell.length_b   1.000
_cell.length_c   1.000
_cell.angle_alpha   90.00
_cell.angle_beta   90.00
_cell.angle_gamma   90.00
#
_symmetry.space_group_name_H-M   'P 1'
#
loop_
_entity.id
_entity.type
_entity.pdbx_description
1 polymer ?
#
loop_
_entity_poly.entity_id
_entity_poly.type
_entity_poly.pdbx_seq_one_letter_code
_entity_poly.pdbx_strand_id
1 'polypeptide(L)'
;MFNLFGKKKTEEKKKKPVNIVKDLLNADLETIWRIEDKNHFLIAMDGWLSRKCQFGEDIEKLSDAEKVIYFNGQLEAEVNNGGFSQYFYNSSGNFANRTVDSLTAVGAAQVAEILKKALQAVGVNLPENWSERQELLNQVLTEDIEAKLNEFDSEFYLYPDNLEELNCGYIIANKSQFTETAESSS
;
A
#
# COMPACT_ATOMS: atom_id res chain seq x y z
N MET A 1 54.03 -24.60 -39.70
CA MET A 1 53.90 -23.37 -38.89
C MET A 1 52.48 -23.30 -38.35
N PHE A 2 52.37 -23.11 -37.03
CA PHE A 2 51.17 -23.06 -36.21
C PHE A 2 50.30 -21.80 -36.44
N ASN A 3 48.98 -21.93 -36.27
CA ASN A 3 48.04 -21.05 -35.52
C ASN A 3 46.59 -21.41 -35.96
N LEU A 4 45.79 -22.17 -35.21
CA LEU A 4 45.02 -21.80 -33.99
C LEU A 4 44.41 -20.40 -34.02
N PHE A 5 43.13 -20.29 -34.42
CA PHE A 5 42.21 -19.31 -33.84
C PHE A 5 40.82 -19.94 -33.69
N GLY A 6 40.49 -20.29 -32.44
CA GLY A 6 39.18 -20.75 -32.05
C GLY A 6 38.14 -19.63 -32.18
N LYS A 7 36.99 -19.96 -32.78
CA LYS A 7 35.81 -19.11 -32.75
C LYS A 7 35.37 -18.96 -31.29
N LYS A 8 35.53 -17.77 -30.70
CA LYS A 8 34.83 -17.41 -29.45
C LYS A 8 33.33 -17.44 -29.75
N LYS A 9 32.61 -18.42 -29.20
CA LYS A 9 31.16 -18.33 -29.06
C LYS A 9 30.90 -17.18 -28.09
N THR A 10 30.30 -16.11 -28.59
CA THR A 10 29.70 -15.08 -27.75
C THR A 10 28.52 -15.75 -27.04
N GLU A 11 28.68 -16.06 -25.76
CA GLU A 11 27.54 -16.38 -24.91
C GLU A 11 26.72 -15.10 -24.78
N GLU A 12 25.61 -15.03 -25.51
CA GLU A 12 24.54 -14.08 -25.18
C GLU A 12 24.11 -14.39 -23.74
N LYS A 13 24.50 -13.51 -22.81
CA LYS A 13 23.94 -13.51 -21.47
C LYS A 13 22.43 -13.38 -21.64
N LYS A 14 21.69 -14.47 -21.41
CA LYS A 14 20.23 -14.45 -21.35
C LYS A 14 19.85 -13.31 -20.40
N LYS A 15 19.33 -12.20 -20.94
CA LYS A 15 18.78 -11.12 -20.11
C LYS A 15 17.73 -11.78 -19.23
N LYS A 16 17.88 -11.66 -17.91
CA LYS A 16 16.85 -12.10 -16.97
C LYS A 16 15.53 -11.43 -17.40
N PRO A 17 14.40 -12.15 -17.36
CA PRO A 17 13.11 -11.53 -17.67
C PRO A 17 12.95 -10.31 -16.77
N VAL A 18 12.71 -9.15 -17.37
CA VAL A 18 12.41 -7.91 -16.65
C VAL A 18 11.07 -8.13 -15.95
N ASN A 19 11.06 -8.06 -14.62
CA ASN A 19 9.83 -8.08 -13.86
C ASN A 19 9.57 -6.63 -13.44
N ILE A 20 8.81 -5.92 -14.27
CA ILE A 20 8.53 -4.48 -14.11
C ILE A 20 8.00 -4.18 -12.72
N VAL A 21 7.07 -4.99 -12.20
CA VAL A 21 6.50 -4.79 -10.85
C VAL A 21 7.57 -4.94 -9.77
N LYS A 22 8.43 -5.97 -9.87
CA LYS A 22 9.53 -6.14 -8.92
C LYS A 22 10.50 -4.95 -8.95
N ASP A 23 10.82 -4.46 -10.15
CA ASP A 23 11.74 -3.33 -10.30
C ASP A 23 11.13 -2.04 -9.75
N LEU A 24 9.84 -1.78 -10.00
CA LEU A 24 9.09 -0.65 -9.44
C LEU A 24 9.06 -0.71 -7.92
N LEU A 25 8.64 -1.86 -7.37
CA LEU A 25 8.56 -2.02 -5.92
C LEU A 25 9.92 -1.70 -5.29
N ASN A 26 11.05 -2.11 -5.87
CA ASN A 26 12.39 -1.90 -5.32
C ASN A 26 13.07 -0.58 -5.73
N ALA A 27 12.37 0.34 -6.41
CA ALA A 27 12.96 1.60 -6.84
C ALA A 27 13.38 2.48 -5.65
N ASP A 28 14.44 3.28 -5.85
CA ASP A 28 14.82 4.35 -4.93
C ASP A 28 13.97 5.62 -5.16
N LEU A 29 13.97 6.52 -4.18
CA LEU A 29 13.14 7.72 -4.23
C LEU A 29 13.48 8.63 -5.43
N GLU A 30 14.75 8.71 -5.82
CA GLU A 30 15.16 9.51 -6.99
C GLU A 30 14.55 8.95 -8.29
N THR A 31 14.56 7.64 -8.45
CA THR A 31 13.95 6.94 -9.59
C THR A 31 12.44 7.15 -9.61
N ILE A 32 11.78 7.03 -8.45
CA ILE A 32 10.34 7.21 -8.30
C ILE A 32 9.89 8.58 -8.84
N TRP A 33 10.60 9.65 -8.49
CA TRP A 33 10.27 11.01 -8.96
C TRP A 33 10.36 11.23 -10.47
N ARG A 34 10.95 10.29 -11.21
CA ARG A 34 11.09 10.35 -12.68
C ARG A 34 10.04 9.50 -13.40
N ILE A 35 9.19 8.78 -12.68
CA ILE A 35 8.12 7.96 -13.27
C ILE A 35 6.95 8.88 -13.68
N GLU A 36 6.59 8.84 -14.96
CA GLU A 36 5.48 9.64 -15.51
C GLU A 36 4.12 8.94 -15.42
N ASP A 37 4.10 7.61 -15.48
CA ASP A 37 2.88 6.80 -15.34
C ASP A 37 2.43 6.76 -13.88
N LYS A 38 1.20 7.21 -13.61
CA LYS A 38 0.68 7.36 -12.23
C LYS A 38 0.59 6.05 -11.48
N ASN A 39 0.11 4.99 -12.13
CA ASN A 39 0.03 3.67 -11.54
C ASN A 39 1.42 3.16 -11.16
N HIS A 40 2.39 3.21 -12.09
CA HIS A 40 3.77 2.83 -11.80
C HIS A 40 4.41 3.70 -10.70
N PHE A 41 4.10 5.00 -10.68
CA PHE A 41 4.57 5.92 -9.65
C PHE A 41 4.06 5.50 -8.27
N LEU A 42 2.77 5.19 -8.15
CA LEU A 42 2.16 4.74 -6.89
C LEU A 42 2.65 3.36 -6.46
N ILE A 43 2.79 2.40 -7.38
CA ILE A 43 3.37 1.08 -7.07
C ILE A 43 4.80 1.24 -6.52
N ALA A 44 5.60 2.09 -7.14
CA ALA A 44 6.98 2.30 -6.70
C ALA A 44 7.04 3.06 -5.36
N MET A 45 6.17 4.05 -5.17
CA MET A 45 6.03 4.78 -3.91
C MET A 45 5.59 3.86 -2.77
N ASP A 46 4.60 3.00 -3.00
CA ASP A 46 4.14 1.99 -2.04
C ASP A 46 5.27 1.04 -1.63
N GLY A 47 6.03 0.54 -2.60
CA GLY A 47 7.20 -0.30 -2.33
C GLY A 47 8.24 0.42 -1.46
N TRP A 48 8.55 1.68 -1.78
CA TRP A 48 9.51 2.49 -1.01
C TRP A 48 9.02 2.77 0.42
N LEU A 49 7.76 3.19 0.59
CA LEU A 49 7.14 3.41 1.90
C LEU A 49 7.12 2.13 2.74
N SER A 50 6.71 1.01 2.14
CA SER A 50 6.69 -0.30 2.77
C SER A 50 8.07 -0.71 3.28
N ARG A 51 9.15 -0.50 2.50
CA ARG A 51 10.51 -0.75 3.01
C ARG A 51 10.90 0.20 4.12
N LYS A 52 10.58 1.49 3.98
CA LYS A 52 10.93 2.53 4.95
C LYS A 52 10.33 2.26 6.33
N CYS A 53 9.07 1.83 6.39
CA CYS A 53 8.37 1.49 7.62
C CYS A 53 8.44 0.01 8.02
N GLN A 54 9.29 -0.80 7.36
CA GLN A 54 9.39 -2.24 7.62
C GLN A 54 8.02 -2.95 7.55
N PHE A 55 7.26 -2.67 6.49
CA PHE A 55 5.94 -3.23 6.23
C PHE A 55 4.95 -2.98 7.38
N GLY A 56 5.02 -1.79 7.97
CA GLY A 56 4.14 -1.33 9.04
C GLY A 56 4.67 -1.60 10.46
N GLU A 57 5.78 -2.33 10.62
CA GLU A 57 6.38 -2.58 11.93
C GLU A 57 6.98 -1.31 12.58
N ASP A 58 7.50 -0.38 11.76
CA ASP A 58 8.11 0.87 12.20
C ASP A 58 7.44 2.07 11.52
N ILE A 59 6.14 2.20 11.74
CA ILE A 59 5.32 3.24 11.12
C ILE A 59 5.78 4.67 11.46
N GLU A 60 6.45 4.84 12.60
CA GLU A 60 6.94 6.13 13.06
C GLU A 60 8.17 6.64 12.29
N LYS A 61 8.78 5.81 11.44
CA LYS A 61 9.77 6.28 10.45
C LYS A 61 9.16 7.11 9.32
N LEU A 62 7.87 6.98 9.08
CA LEU A 62 7.18 7.75 8.06
C LEU A 62 6.84 9.15 8.56
N SER A 63 6.96 10.15 7.70
CA SER A 63 6.37 11.47 7.92
C SER A 63 4.83 11.40 7.90
N ASP A 64 4.14 12.44 8.35
CA ASP A 64 2.68 12.46 8.37
C ASP A 64 2.09 12.29 6.95
N ALA A 65 2.68 12.94 5.94
CA ALA A 65 2.25 12.77 4.56
C ALA A 65 2.51 11.36 4.00
N GLU A 66 3.62 10.74 4.40
CA GLU A 66 3.95 9.37 4.03
C GLU A 66 3.00 8.36 4.67
N LYS A 67 2.64 8.55 5.94
CA LYS A 67 1.64 7.72 6.65
C LYS A 67 0.29 7.76 5.94
N VAL A 68 -0.15 8.94 5.48
CA VAL A 68 -1.41 9.10 4.73
C VAL A 68 -1.45 8.18 3.51
N ILE A 69 -0.39 8.22 2.69
CA ILE A 69 -0.31 7.42 1.47
C ILE A 69 -0.16 5.94 1.77
N TYR A 70 0.68 5.59 2.73
CA TYR A 70 0.85 4.19 3.15
C TYR A 70 -0.47 3.57 3.62
N PHE A 71 -1.23 4.27 4.48
CA PHE A 71 -2.51 3.75 4.98
C PHE A 71 -3.55 3.56 3.86
N ASN A 72 -3.65 4.50 2.94
CA ASN A 72 -4.56 4.39 1.79
C ASN A 72 -4.16 3.22 0.87
N GLY A 73 -2.86 3.06 0.60
CA GLY A 73 -2.33 1.96 -0.22
C GLY A 73 -2.60 0.59 0.41
N GLN A 74 -2.36 0.44 1.72
CA GLN A 74 -2.64 -0.82 2.43
C GLN A 74 -4.12 -1.18 2.42
N LEU A 75 -5.02 -0.20 2.58
CA LEU A 75 -6.46 -0.44 2.44
C LEU A 75 -6.81 -0.94 1.04
N GLU A 76 -6.39 -0.20 0.00
CA GLU A 76 -6.71 -0.52 -1.38
C GLU A 76 -6.17 -1.91 -1.78
N ALA A 77 -4.95 -2.23 -1.39
CA ALA A 77 -4.34 -3.53 -1.68
C ALA A 77 -5.09 -4.70 -1.01
N GLU A 78 -5.43 -4.57 0.27
CA GLU A 78 -6.08 -5.65 1.03
C GLU A 78 -7.53 -5.86 0.57
N VAL A 79 -8.29 -4.76 0.40
CA VAL A 79 -9.69 -4.85 -0.03
C VAL A 79 -9.78 -5.43 -1.44
N ASN A 80 -8.92 -5.02 -2.38
CA ASN A 80 -8.91 -5.63 -3.72
C ASN A 80 -8.45 -7.10 -3.72
N ASN A 81 -7.66 -7.53 -2.73
CA ASN A 81 -7.18 -8.91 -2.66
C ASN A 81 -8.17 -9.86 -1.96
N GLY A 82 -8.88 -9.39 -0.93
CA GLY A 82 -9.79 -10.24 -0.15
C GLY A 82 -10.86 -9.50 0.66
N GLY A 83 -11.19 -8.26 0.31
CA GLY A 83 -12.25 -7.49 0.94
C GLY A 83 -11.89 -6.87 2.29
N PHE A 84 -12.86 -6.17 2.89
CA PHE A 84 -12.74 -5.51 4.19
C PHE A 84 -12.47 -6.51 5.32
N SER A 85 -12.98 -7.74 5.25
CA SER A 85 -12.70 -8.76 6.27
C SER A 85 -11.21 -9.10 6.30
N GLN A 86 -10.57 -9.29 5.14
CA GLN A 86 -9.12 -9.47 5.06
C GLN A 86 -8.36 -8.24 5.55
N TYR A 87 -8.76 -7.03 5.14
CA TYR A 87 -8.12 -5.79 5.59
C TYR A 87 -8.12 -5.66 7.12
N PHE A 88 -9.28 -5.89 7.76
CA PHE A 88 -9.38 -5.83 9.22
C PHE A 88 -8.61 -6.96 9.91
N TYR A 89 -8.60 -8.16 9.35
CA TYR A 89 -7.93 -9.32 9.96
C TYR A 89 -6.40 -9.25 9.87
N ASN A 90 -5.86 -8.72 8.77
CA ASN A 90 -4.43 -8.62 8.53
C ASN A 90 -3.78 -7.46 9.30
N SER A 91 -2.45 -7.43 9.34
CA SER A 91 -1.67 -6.39 10.03
C SER A 91 -1.92 -4.99 9.48
N SER A 92 -2.29 -4.85 8.21
CA SER A 92 -2.76 -3.61 7.57
C SER A 92 -3.92 -2.97 8.35
N GLY A 93 -4.78 -3.78 8.97
CA GLY A 93 -5.89 -3.33 9.82
C GLY A 93 -5.46 -2.63 11.12
N ASN A 94 -4.17 -2.68 11.50
CA ASN A 94 -3.64 -1.91 12.65
C ASN A 94 -3.90 -0.41 12.49
N PHE A 95 -4.05 0.06 11.24
CA PHE A 95 -4.22 1.46 10.92
C PHE A 95 -5.67 1.79 10.49
N ALA A 96 -6.62 0.87 10.62
CA ALA A 96 -7.96 1.02 10.05
C ALA A 96 -8.68 2.29 10.52
N ASN A 97 -8.61 2.61 11.82
CA ASN A 97 -9.21 3.83 12.37
C ASN A 97 -8.57 5.10 11.79
N ARG A 98 -7.23 5.10 11.63
CA ARG A 98 -6.47 6.24 11.09
C ARG A 98 -6.62 6.40 9.58
N THR A 99 -6.92 5.31 8.88
CA THR A 99 -7.07 5.30 7.42
C THR A 99 -8.28 6.13 6.98
N VAL A 100 -9.32 6.22 7.82
CA VAL A 100 -10.45 7.13 7.57
C VAL A 100 -9.99 8.60 7.45
N ASP A 101 -9.08 9.03 8.31
CA ASP A 101 -8.52 10.39 8.28
C ASP A 101 -7.60 10.56 7.07
N SER A 102 -6.82 9.53 6.71
CA SER A 102 -5.97 9.54 5.50
C SER A 102 -6.77 9.67 4.21
N LEU A 103 -7.88 8.94 4.08
CA LEU A 103 -8.79 9.06 2.94
C LEU A 103 -9.40 10.46 2.88
N THR A 104 -9.78 11.02 4.03
CA THR A 104 -10.27 12.39 4.11
C THR A 104 -9.20 13.40 3.69
N ALA A 105 -7.95 13.20 4.10
CA ALA A 105 -6.82 14.09 3.79
C ALA A 105 -6.51 14.17 2.28
N VAL A 106 -6.68 13.06 1.55
CA VAL A 106 -6.52 13.05 0.09
C VAL A 106 -7.79 13.47 -0.66
N GLY A 107 -8.91 13.66 0.05
CA GLY A 107 -10.20 14.05 -0.53
C GLY A 107 -11.07 12.88 -1.02
N ALA A 108 -10.75 11.63 -0.65
CA ALA A 108 -11.52 10.43 -0.99
C ALA A 108 -12.70 10.22 -0.02
N ALA A 109 -13.65 11.17 -0.05
CA ALA A 109 -14.73 11.23 0.93
C ALA A 109 -15.72 10.06 0.86
N GLN A 110 -15.98 9.51 -0.34
CA GLN A 110 -16.90 8.39 -0.51
C GLN A 110 -16.26 7.10 -0.01
N VAL A 111 -14.99 6.86 -0.32
CA VAL A 111 -14.24 5.71 0.19
C VAL A 111 -14.08 5.80 1.72
N ALA A 112 -13.85 7.00 2.27
CA ALA A 112 -13.81 7.22 3.71
C ALA A 112 -15.13 6.84 4.39
N GLU A 113 -16.26 7.15 3.78
CA GLU A 113 -17.58 6.78 4.29
C GLU A 113 -17.84 5.28 4.22
N ILE A 114 -17.41 4.61 3.15
CA ILE A 114 -17.49 3.14 3.04
C ILE A 114 -16.68 2.47 4.16
N LEU A 115 -15.43 2.90 4.37
CA LEU A 115 -14.59 2.36 5.45
C LEU A 115 -15.21 2.60 6.84
N LYS A 116 -15.80 3.78 7.08
CA LYS A 116 -16.51 4.06 8.35
C LYS A 116 -17.66 3.09 8.60
N LYS A 117 -18.47 2.81 7.57
CA LYS A 117 -19.58 1.84 7.67
C LYS A 117 -19.07 0.42 7.90
N ALA A 118 -18.00 0.03 7.21
CA ALA A 118 -17.36 -1.27 7.41
C ALA A 118 -16.83 -1.43 8.85
N LEU A 119 -16.16 -0.40 9.39
CA LEU A 119 -15.72 -0.37 10.80
C LEU A 119 -16.92 -0.46 11.77
N GLN A 120 -17.99 0.27 11.52
CA GLN A 120 -19.20 0.22 12.36
C GLN A 120 -19.83 -1.18 12.41
N ALA A 121 -19.74 -1.97 11.33
CA ALA A 121 -20.27 -3.32 11.28
C ALA A 121 -19.52 -4.31 12.18
N VAL A 122 -18.20 -4.16 12.31
CA VAL A 122 -17.34 -5.03 13.12
C VAL A 122 -17.07 -4.50 14.54
N GLY A 123 -17.39 -3.23 14.78
CA GLY A 123 -17.23 -2.56 16.07
C GLY A 123 -16.50 -1.22 15.92
N VAL A 124 -17.05 -0.17 16.53
CA VAL A 124 -16.42 1.16 16.54
C VAL A 124 -15.09 1.08 17.31
N ASN A 125 -14.00 1.49 16.67
CA ASN A 125 -12.62 1.46 17.16
C ASN A 125 -12.06 0.04 17.37
N LEU A 126 -11.69 -0.61 16.26
CA LEU A 126 -10.93 -1.86 16.32
C LEU A 126 -9.60 -1.65 17.06
N PRO A 127 -9.16 -2.61 17.90
CA PRO A 127 -7.83 -2.54 18.52
C PRO A 127 -6.73 -2.41 17.47
N GLU A 128 -5.76 -1.53 17.71
CA GLU A 128 -4.57 -1.43 16.84
C GLU A 128 -3.66 -2.66 17.01
N ASN A 129 -3.61 -3.25 18.21
CA ASN A 129 -2.87 -4.48 18.45
C ASN A 129 -3.48 -5.63 17.63
N TRP A 130 -2.65 -6.23 16.77
CA TRP A 130 -3.09 -7.25 15.83
C TRP A 130 -3.71 -8.47 16.52
N SER A 131 -3.09 -8.97 17.59
CA SER A 131 -3.58 -10.17 18.29
C SER A 131 -4.91 -9.91 19.00
N GLU A 132 -5.05 -8.75 19.65
CA GLU A 132 -6.30 -8.36 20.31
C GLU A 132 -7.43 -8.16 19.30
N ARG A 133 -7.12 -7.56 18.14
CA ARG A 133 -8.08 -7.38 17.05
C ARG A 133 -8.52 -8.70 16.45
N GLN A 134 -7.60 -9.64 16.21
CA GLN A 134 -7.96 -10.96 15.68
C GLN A 134 -8.90 -11.72 16.63
N GLU A 135 -8.62 -11.69 17.94
CA GLU A 135 -9.51 -12.31 18.92
C GLU A 135 -10.91 -11.68 18.90
N LEU A 136 -11.00 -10.35 18.82
CA LEU A 136 -12.28 -9.67 18.67
C LEU A 136 -12.98 -10.06 17.36
N LEU A 137 -12.28 -10.02 16.22
CA LEU A 137 -12.81 -10.34 14.90
C LEU A 137 -13.35 -11.77 14.82
N ASN A 138 -12.66 -12.74 15.42
CA ASN A 138 -13.11 -14.12 15.51
C ASN A 138 -14.44 -14.29 16.27
N GLN A 139 -14.80 -13.33 17.13
CA GLN A 139 -16.05 -13.34 17.88
C GLN A 139 -17.18 -12.58 17.16
N VAL A 140 -16.85 -11.53 16.39
CA VAL A 140 -17.85 -10.62 15.79
C VAL A 140 -18.13 -10.89 14.31
N LEU A 141 -17.21 -11.50 13.57
CA LEU A 141 -17.39 -11.84 12.16
C LEU A 141 -18.31 -13.07 12.00
N THR A 142 -19.61 -12.84 12.18
CA THR A 142 -20.65 -13.82 11.85
C THR A 142 -20.94 -13.81 10.34
N GLU A 143 -21.68 -14.82 9.86
CA GLU A 143 -22.12 -14.86 8.45
C GLU A 143 -22.90 -13.59 8.04
N ASP A 144 -23.69 -13.02 8.94
CA ASP A 144 -24.46 -11.79 8.68
C ASP A 144 -23.54 -10.56 8.55
N ILE A 145 -22.49 -10.48 9.39
CA ILE A 145 -21.50 -9.39 9.31
C ILE A 145 -20.63 -9.55 8.06
N GLU A 146 -20.20 -10.76 7.72
CA GLU A 146 -19.48 -11.04 6.47
C GLU A 146 -20.32 -10.67 5.25
N ALA A 147 -21.62 -11.03 5.23
CA ALA A 147 -22.53 -10.61 4.17
C ALA A 147 -22.61 -9.07 4.08
N LYS A 148 -22.62 -8.38 5.22
CA LYS A 148 -22.63 -6.91 5.25
C LYS A 148 -21.32 -6.30 4.74
N LEU A 149 -20.16 -6.86 5.09
CA LEU A 149 -18.87 -6.41 4.57
C LEU A 149 -18.78 -6.61 3.06
N ASN A 150 -19.30 -7.71 2.52
CA ASN A 150 -19.34 -7.95 1.08
C ASN A 150 -20.16 -6.89 0.30
N GLU A 151 -21.19 -6.30 0.92
CA GLU A 151 -21.90 -5.15 0.33
C GLU A 151 -20.98 -3.94 0.20
N PHE A 152 -20.17 -3.66 1.24
CA PHE A 152 -19.21 -2.56 1.24
C PHE A 152 -18.02 -2.82 0.30
N ASP A 153 -17.57 -4.07 0.18
CA ASP A 153 -16.58 -4.46 -0.82
C ASP A 153 -17.10 -4.14 -2.22
N SER A 154 -18.37 -4.49 -2.49
CA SER A 154 -19.02 -4.19 -3.77
C SER A 154 -19.10 -2.68 -4.04
N GLU A 155 -19.40 -1.86 -3.03
CA GLU A 155 -19.35 -0.40 -3.14
C GLU A 155 -17.93 0.11 -3.41
N PHE A 156 -16.92 -0.46 -2.74
CA PHE A 156 -15.51 -0.09 -2.92
C PHE A 156 -15.02 -0.42 -4.33
N TYR A 157 -15.36 -1.59 -4.88
CA TYR A 157 -14.95 -2.03 -6.21
C TYR A 157 -15.53 -1.21 -7.36
N LEU A 158 -16.52 -0.34 -7.09
CA LEU A 158 -16.97 0.67 -8.06
C LEU A 158 -15.99 1.83 -8.21
N TYR A 159 -14.98 1.93 -7.33
CA TYR A 159 -14.02 3.03 -7.27
C TYR A 159 -14.73 4.41 -7.28
N PRO A 160 -15.58 4.69 -6.27
CA PRO A 160 -16.40 5.90 -6.26
C PRO A 160 -15.55 7.19 -6.20
N ASP A 161 -14.34 7.10 -5.65
CA ASP A 161 -13.31 8.13 -5.74
C ASP A 161 -12.12 7.62 -6.56
N ASN A 162 -11.49 8.49 -7.35
CA ASN A 162 -10.29 8.14 -8.12
C ASN A 162 -9.06 8.16 -7.21
N LEU A 163 -8.81 7.06 -6.50
CA LEU A 163 -7.71 6.92 -5.55
C LEU A 163 -6.34 7.15 -6.21
N GLU A 164 -6.14 6.73 -7.47
CA GLU A 164 -4.90 6.97 -8.21
C GLU A 164 -4.60 8.48 -8.33
N GLU A 165 -5.58 9.25 -8.81
CA GLU A 165 -5.43 10.69 -8.99
C GLU A 165 -5.24 11.41 -7.66
N LEU A 166 -6.06 11.07 -6.66
CA LEU A 166 -6.05 11.73 -5.35
C LEU A 166 -4.75 11.47 -4.59
N ASN A 167 -4.28 10.21 -4.54
CA ASN A 167 -3.02 9.86 -3.90
C ASN A 167 -1.83 10.50 -4.63
N CYS A 168 -1.78 10.45 -5.97
CA CYS A 168 -0.73 11.15 -6.73
C CYS A 168 -0.72 12.65 -6.45
N GLY A 169 -1.89 13.30 -6.50
CA GLY A 169 -2.03 14.73 -6.23
C GLY A 169 -1.54 15.10 -4.84
N TYR A 170 -1.89 14.31 -3.82
CA TYR A 170 -1.44 14.52 -2.45
C TYR A 170 0.08 14.38 -2.30
N ILE A 171 0.69 13.36 -2.92
CA ILE A 171 2.15 13.16 -2.90
C ILE A 171 2.86 14.38 -3.51
N ILE A 172 2.42 14.84 -4.68
CA ILE A 172 3.02 15.98 -5.38
C ILE A 172 2.88 17.27 -4.56
N ALA A 173 1.71 17.52 -3.98
CA ALA A 173 1.46 18.68 -3.13
C ALA A 173 2.32 18.67 -1.84
N ASN A 174 2.69 17.48 -1.34
CA ASN A 174 3.45 17.31 -0.10
C ASN A 174 4.89 16.83 -0.33
N LYS A 175 5.44 17.00 -1.54
CA LYS A 175 6.73 16.43 -1.96
C LYS A 175 7.88 16.62 -0.97
N SER A 176 7.95 17.76 -0.26
CA SER A 176 9.01 18.04 0.73
C SER A 176 8.99 17.12 1.96
N GLN A 177 7.90 16.40 2.21
CA GLN A 177 7.75 15.45 3.32
C GLN A 177 8.12 14.01 2.94
N PHE A 178 8.39 13.76 1.65
CA PHE A 178 8.82 12.47 1.12
C PHE A 178 10.34 12.50 0.94
N THR A 179 11.07 12.11 1.98
CA THR A 179 12.54 12.14 1.99
C THR A 179 13.11 10.84 2.54
N GLU A 180 14.36 10.53 2.20
CA GLU A 180 15.09 9.48 2.89
C GLU A 180 15.17 9.81 4.40
N THR A 181 15.14 8.78 5.25
CA THR A 181 15.44 8.98 6.67
C THR A 181 16.86 9.52 6.77
N ALA A 182 17.08 10.57 7.56
CA ALA A 182 18.44 10.96 7.91
C ALA A 182 19.13 9.72 8.50
N GLU A 183 20.19 9.24 7.86
CA GLU A 183 21.00 8.17 8.45
C GLU A 183 21.39 8.65 9.84
N SER A 184 20.89 7.98 10.88
CA SER A 184 21.44 8.12 12.21
C SER A 184 22.91 7.75 12.07
N SER A 185 23.77 8.77 12.02
CA SER A 185 25.21 8.60 11.96
C SER A 185 25.58 7.69 13.13
N SER A 186 26.01 6.48 12.79
CA SER A 186 26.44 5.47 13.75
C SER A 186 27.73 5.91 14.43
#